data_AF-A0A7S2RDX2-F1
#
_entry.id   AF-A0A7S2RDX2-F1
#
_cell.length_a   1.000
_cell.length_b   1.000
_cell.length_c   1.000
_cell.angle_alpha   90.00
_cell.angle_beta   90.00
_cell.angle_gamma   90.00
#
_symmetry.space_group_name_H-M   'P 1'
#
loop_
_entity.id
_entity.type
_entity.pdbx_description
1 polymer ?
#
loop_
_entity_poly.entity_id
_entity_poly.type
_entity_poly.pdbx_seq_one_letter_code
_entity_poly.pdbx_strand_id
1 'polypeptide(L)'
;IFSAMAGSGIDICSFAVLTLLFRVSEKVATPTSVILMAINTVFGFAYRQFAMGGVAEESWGYLAVCTPIVVIGAPVGAFLGSHWHRLTLAFVVYILDFAQLVGALYVIQPWTTKHTDTPLHLSLTSLALFITGTIFFRCLSYTGLQLLEKDVKL
;
A
#
# COMPACT_ATOMS: atom_id res chain seq x y z
N ILE A 1 1.41 17.34 -2.65
CA ILE A 1 2.67 16.61 -2.90
C ILE A 1 2.90 15.53 -1.82
N PHE A 2 2.95 15.87 -0.52
CA PHE A 2 3.11 14.85 0.54
C PHE A 2 2.01 13.76 0.59
N SER A 3 0.72 14.09 0.47
CA SER A 3 -0.33 13.05 0.37
C SER A 3 -0.28 12.21 -0.91
N ALA A 4 0.28 12.74 -2.00
CA ALA A 4 0.42 12.00 -3.26
C ALA A 4 1.58 10.99 -3.20
N MET A 5 2.60 11.29 -2.39
CA MET A 5 3.76 10.42 -2.19
C MET A 5 3.59 9.40 -1.06
N ALA A 6 2.90 9.76 0.03
CA ALA A 6 2.66 8.86 1.15
C ALA A 6 1.60 7.79 0.85
N GLY A 7 0.82 7.96 -0.22
CA GLY A 7 -0.35 7.14 -0.47
C GLY A 7 -1.38 7.24 0.65
N SER A 8 -2.50 6.53 0.53
CA SER A 8 -3.51 6.48 1.59
C SER A 8 -3.07 5.58 2.76
N GLY A 9 -2.06 4.73 2.57
CA GLY A 9 -1.68 3.63 3.47
C GLY A 9 -2.75 2.52 3.61
N ILE A 10 -4.02 2.83 3.31
CA ILE A 10 -5.17 1.93 3.39
C ILE A 10 -5.00 0.72 2.50
N ASP A 11 -4.36 0.86 1.34
CA ASP A 11 -4.21 -0.25 0.40
C ASP A 11 -3.26 -1.33 0.94
N ILE A 12 -2.15 -0.90 1.59
CA ILE A 12 -1.20 -1.82 2.23
C ILE A 12 -1.81 -2.46 3.48
N CYS A 13 -2.61 -1.69 4.25
CA CYS A 13 -3.35 -2.22 5.38
C CYS A 13 -4.38 -3.25 4.94
N SER A 14 -5.12 -3.00 3.86
CA SER A 14 -6.12 -3.92 3.31
C SER A 14 -5.47 -5.21 2.82
N PHE A 15 -4.34 -5.10 2.10
CA PHE A 15 -3.56 -6.25 1.67
C PHE A 15 -3.01 -7.07 2.85
N ALA A 16 -2.49 -6.41 3.88
CA ALA A 16 -2.01 -7.06 5.10
C ALA A 16 -3.12 -7.74 5.89
N VAL A 17 -4.32 -7.16 5.95
CA VAL A 17 -5.49 -7.83 6.57
C VAL A 17 -5.85 -9.10 5.79
N LEU A 18 -5.92 -9.05 4.47
CA LEU A 18 -6.22 -10.24 3.66
C LEU A 18 -5.17 -11.36 3.83
N THR A 19 -3.90 -11.01 3.90
CA THR A 19 -2.79 -11.99 3.97
C THR A 19 -2.46 -12.46 5.38
N LEU A 20 -2.51 -11.58 6.39
CA LEU A 20 -2.15 -11.90 7.77
C LEU A 20 -3.34 -12.32 8.63
N LEU A 21 -4.48 -11.64 8.52
CA LEU A 21 -5.67 -11.95 9.33
C LEU A 21 -6.45 -13.12 8.76
N PHE A 22 -6.76 -13.08 7.46
CA PHE A 22 -7.54 -14.13 6.79
C PHE A 22 -6.67 -15.26 6.21
N ARG A 23 -5.34 -15.14 6.27
CA ARG A 23 -4.38 -16.10 5.69
C ARG A 23 -4.68 -16.51 4.26
N VAL A 24 -5.29 -15.60 3.49
CA VAL A 24 -5.53 -15.83 2.07
C VAL A 24 -4.19 -15.90 1.37
N SER A 25 -4.03 -16.87 0.47
CA SER A 25 -2.83 -16.98 -0.36
C SER A 25 -2.60 -15.66 -1.10
N GLU A 26 -1.34 -15.19 -1.09
CA GLU A 26 -0.92 -13.96 -1.79
C GLU A 26 -1.40 -13.94 -3.25
N LYS A 27 -1.50 -15.10 -3.89
CA LYS A 27 -2.03 -15.24 -5.26
C LYS A 27 -3.44 -14.67 -5.45
N VAL A 28 -4.30 -14.79 -4.43
CA VAL A 28 -5.69 -14.34 -4.46
C VAL A 28 -5.84 -12.98 -3.78
N ALA A 29 -5.01 -12.70 -2.77
CA ALA A 29 -5.02 -11.42 -2.06
C ALA A 29 -4.58 -10.25 -2.96
N THR A 30 -3.57 -10.43 -3.82
CA THR A 30 -3.05 -9.37 -4.71
C THR A 30 -4.07 -8.84 -5.72
N PRO A 31 -4.76 -9.66 -6.54
CA PRO A 31 -5.79 -9.13 -7.44
C PRO A 31 -6.96 -8.51 -6.68
N THR A 32 -7.31 -9.05 -5.51
CA THR A 32 -8.39 -8.51 -4.67
C THR A 32 -8.05 -7.12 -4.13
N SER A 33 -6.83 -6.92 -3.61
CA SER A 33 -6.40 -5.61 -3.09
C SER A 33 -6.27 -4.55 -4.19
N VAL A 34 -5.86 -4.92 -5.39
CA VAL A 34 -5.81 -4.00 -6.54
C VAL A 34 -7.21 -3.49 -6.93
N ILE A 35 -8.22 -4.36 -6.91
CA ILE A 35 -9.60 -3.95 -7.17
C ILE A 35 -10.09 -2.99 -6.08
N LEU A 36 -9.80 -3.27 -4.80
CA LEU A 36 -10.13 -2.37 -3.69
C LEU A 36 -9.45 -1.00 -3.85
N MET A 37 -8.19 -0.98 -4.26
CA MET A 37 -7.44 0.26 -4.54
C MET A 37 -8.06 1.05 -5.70
N ALA A 38 -8.52 0.39 -6.76
CA ALA A 38 -9.18 1.03 -7.88
C ALA A 38 -10.51 1.68 -7.45
N ILE A 39 -11.31 0.95 -6.67
CA ILE A 39 -12.58 1.44 -6.11
C ILE A 39 -12.33 2.67 -5.22
N ASN A 40 -11.38 2.57 -4.28
CA ASN A 40 -11.01 3.67 -3.39
C ASN A 40 -10.57 4.92 -4.16
N THR A 41 -9.80 4.73 -5.24
CA THR A 41 -9.37 5.83 -6.12
C THR A 41 -10.56 6.52 -6.78
N VAL A 42 -11.52 5.76 -7.33
CA VAL A 42 -12.73 6.31 -7.97
C VAL A 42 -13.59 7.09 -6.97
N PHE A 43 -13.83 6.53 -5.78
CA PHE A 43 -14.56 7.22 -4.72
C PHE A 43 -13.85 8.48 -4.23
N GLY A 44 -12.52 8.43 -4.08
CA GLY A 44 -11.72 9.58 -3.68
C GLY A 44 -11.77 10.72 -4.72
N PHE A 45 -11.68 10.38 -6.01
CA PHE A 45 -11.83 11.35 -7.10
C PHE A 45 -13.24 11.93 -7.16
N ALA A 46 -14.27 11.09 -7.06
CA ALA A 46 -15.66 11.52 -7.07
C ALA A 46 -15.96 12.44 -5.88
N TYR A 47 -15.57 12.04 -4.66
CA TYR A 47 -15.75 12.85 -3.47
C TYR A 47 -15.04 14.21 -3.59
N ARG A 48 -13.82 14.24 -4.13
CA ARG A 48 -13.09 15.49 -4.31
C ARG A 48 -13.71 16.39 -5.38
N GLN A 49 -14.21 15.81 -6.46
CA GLN A 49 -14.90 16.54 -7.52
C GLN A 49 -16.23 17.14 -7.05
N PHE A 50 -17.03 16.38 -6.30
CA PHE A 50 -18.39 16.80 -5.91
C PHE A 50 -18.46 17.53 -4.56
N ALA A 51 -17.62 17.19 -3.58
CA ALA A 51 -17.72 17.72 -2.22
C ALA A 51 -16.66 18.77 -1.87
N MET A 52 -15.47 18.75 -2.50
CA MET A 52 -14.34 19.62 -2.15
C MET A 52 -14.00 20.68 -3.22
N GLY A 53 -14.91 20.96 -4.14
CA GLY A 53 -14.80 22.09 -5.08
C GLY A 53 -13.94 21.83 -6.31
N GLY A 54 -13.67 20.56 -6.64
CA GLY A 54 -13.03 20.17 -7.90
C GLY A 54 -11.68 19.50 -7.74
N VAL A 55 -11.33 18.66 -8.72
CA VAL A 55 -10.02 18.02 -8.83
C VAL A 55 -9.09 18.92 -9.65
N ALA A 56 -7.84 19.11 -9.19
CA ALA A 56 -6.84 19.89 -9.91
C ALA A 56 -6.58 19.28 -11.30
N GLU A 57 -6.39 20.14 -12.32
CA GLU A 57 -6.24 19.72 -13.71
C GLU A 57 -5.05 18.77 -13.92
N GLU A 58 -3.94 18.98 -13.22
CA GLU A 58 -2.79 18.06 -13.25
C GLU A 58 -3.13 16.65 -12.74
N SER A 59 -4.05 16.54 -11.78
CA SER A 59 -4.43 15.24 -11.22
C SER A 59 -5.21 14.39 -12.23
N TRP A 60 -5.96 15.03 -13.13
CA TRP A 60 -6.57 14.35 -14.27
C TRP A 60 -5.51 13.82 -15.25
N GLY A 61 -4.45 14.60 -15.48
CA GLY A 61 -3.29 14.16 -16.26
C GLY A 61 -2.60 12.93 -15.67
N TYR A 62 -2.32 12.95 -14.37
CA TYR A 62 -1.75 11.79 -13.68
C TYR A 62 -2.66 10.56 -13.73
N LEU A 63 -3.96 10.73 -13.54
CA LEU A 63 -4.92 9.63 -13.65
C LEU A 63 -4.95 9.06 -15.08
N ALA A 64 -4.95 9.90 -16.10
CA ALA A 64 -4.97 9.49 -17.50
C ALA A 64 -3.72 8.68 -17.89
N VAL A 65 -2.54 9.07 -17.39
CA VAL A 65 -1.30 8.32 -17.64
C VAL A 65 -1.26 7.04 -16.82
N CYS A 66 -1.64 7.05 -15.55
CA CYS A 66 -1.60 5.87 -14.69
C CYS A 66 -2.61 4.78 -15.07
N THR A 67 -3.79 5.16 -15.55
CA THR A 67 -4.88 4.22 -15.89
C THR A 67 -4.44 3.08 -16.83
N PRO A 68 -3.85 3.34 -18.01
CA PRO A 68 -3.44 2.26 -18.91
C PRO A 68 -2.34 1.38 -18.32
N ILE A 69 -1.39 1.94 -17.56
CA ILE A 69 -0.36 1.15 -16.87
C ILE A 69 -1.01 0.19 -15.86
N VAL A 70 -1.99 0.65 -15.09
CA VAL A 70 -2.66 -0.20 -14.09
C VAL A 70 -3.56 -1.23 -14.75
N VAL A 71 -4.33 -0.86 -15.78
CA VAL A 71 -5.24 -1.77 -16.50
C VAL A 71 -4.50 -2.93 -17.16
N ILE A 72 -3.26 -2.73 -17.62
CA ILE A 72 -2.42 -3.79 -18.20
C ILE A 72 -1.58 -4.48 -17.12
N GLY A 73 -0.99 -3.71 -16.20
CA GLY A 73 -0.09 -4.21 -15.17
C GLY A 73 -0.79 -5.11 -14.15
N ALA A 74 -2.03 -4.77 -13.74
CA ALA A 74 -2.81 -5.56 -12.80
C ALA A 74 -3.11 -7.00 -13.29
N PRO A 75 -3.66 -7.23 -14.50
CA PRO A 75 -3.90 -8.58 -15.00
C PRO A 75 -2.61 -9.35 -15.28
N VAL A 76 -1.54 -8.69 -15.76
CA VAL A 76 -0.24 -9.34 -15.95
C VAL A 76 0.35 -9.78 -14.61
N GLY A 77 0.30 -8.92 -13.59
CA GLY A 77 0.73 -9.25 -12.23
C GLY A 77 -0.07 -10.40 -11.61
N ALA A 78 -1.40 -10.40 -11.78
CA ALA A 78 -2.27 -11.49 -11.33
C ALA A 78 -1.98 -12.81 -12.07
N PHE A 79 -1.70 -12.75 -13.37
CA PHE A 79 -1.35 -13.92 -14.16
C PHE A 79 -0.01 -14.52 -13.71
N LEU A 80 1.04 -13.71 -13.55
CA LEU A 80 2.33 -14.15 -13.02
C LEU A 80 2.19 -14.73 -11.61
N GLY A 81 1.34 -14.11 -10.77
CA GLY A 81 0.99 -14.59 -9.44
C GLY A 81 0.31 -15.96 -9.45
N SER A 82 -0.56 -16.23 -10.41
CA SER A 82 -1.21 -17.54 -10.53
C SER A 82 -0.21 -18.66 -10.85
N HIS A 83 0.80 -18.37 -11.67
CA HIS A 83 1.71 -19.38 -12.22
C HIS A 83 2.90 -19.71 -11.29
N TRP A 84 3.38 -18.77 -10.48
CA TRP A 84 4.59 -18.97 -9.66
C TRP A 84 4.31 -19.61 -8.30
N HIS A 85 5.31 -20.27 -7.71
CA HIS A 85 5.19 -20.84 -6.36
C HIS A 85 5.02 -19.72 -5.33
N ARG A 86 4.21 -19.96 -4.27
CA ARG A 86 3.89 -18.96 -3.23
C ARG A 86 5.15 -18.32 -2.63
N LEU A 87 6.19 -19.13 -2.38
CA LEU A 87 7.46 -18.65 -1.83
C LEU A 87 8.18 -17.63 -2.75
N THR A 88 8.08 -17.80 -4.06
CA THR A 88 8.66 -16.88 -5.05
C THR A 88 7.94 -15.55 -5.05
N LEU A 89 6.61 -15.55 -4.87
CA LEU A 89 5.82 -14.32 -4.79
C LEU A 89 6.15 -13.53 -3.54
N ALA A 90 6.20 -14.17 -2.38
CA ALA A 90 6.62 -13.52 -1.13
C ALA A 90 8.00 -12.87 -1.28
N PHE A 91 8.96 -13.55 -1.92
CA PHE A 91 10.28 -13.01 -2.17
C PHE A 91 10.27 -11.76 -3.07
N VAL A 92 9.49 -11.79 -4.16
CA VAL A 92 9.35 -10.64 -5.07
C VAL A 92 8.70 -9.46 -4.36
N VAL A 93 7.64 -9.70 -3.58
CA VAL A 93 6.97 -8.65 -2.80
C VAL A 93 7.95 -8.00 -1.82
N TYR A 94 8.77 -8.79 -1.10
CA TYR A 94 9.78 -8.23 -0.21
C TYR A 94 10.84 -7.40 -0.93
N ILE A 95 11.26 -7.79 -2.14
CA ILE A 95 12.17 -6.98 -2.95
C ILE A 95 11.51 -5.66 -3.35
N LEU A 96 10.25 -5.70 -3.80
CA LEU A 96 9.52 -4.50 -4.22
C LEU A 96 9.27 -3.55 -3.06
N ASP A 97 8.92 -4.06 -1.88
CA ASP A 97 8.74 -3.27 -0.67
C ASP A 97 10.05 -2.63 -0.21
N PHE A 98 11.16 -3.38 -0.30
CA PHE A 98 12.48 -2.84 -0.01
C PHE A 98 12.87 -1.74 -1.00
N ALA A 99 12.60 -1.94 -2.29
CA ALA A 99 12.85 -0.92 -3.31
C ALA A 99 12.00 0.34 -3.09
N GLN A 100 10.73 0.20 -2.70
CA GLN A 100 9.86 1.33 -2.35
C GLN A 100 10.38 2.07 -1.11
N LEU A 101 10.85 1.34 -0.10
CA LEU A 101 11.45 1.93 1.09
C LEU A 101 12.70 2.75 0.75
N VAL A 102 13.60 2.19 -0.07
CA VAL A 102 14.81 2.89 -0.52
C VAL A 102 14.44 4.10 -1.39
N GLY A 103 13.46 3.96 -2.28
CA GLY A 103 12.95 5.07 -3.10
C GLY A 103 12.37 6.19 -2.24
N ALA A 104 11.58 5.87 -1.22
CA ALA A 104 11.04 6.84 -0.27
C ALA A 104 12.17 7.55 0.48
N LEU A 105 13.18 6.83 0.96
CA LEU A 105 14.36 7.43 1.61
C LEU A 105 15.15 8.35 0.67
N TYR A 106 15.28 7.96 -0.61
CA TYR A 106 16.02 8.73 -1.61
C TYR A 106 15.30 10.03 -2.01
N VAL A 107 13.96 10.00 -2.15
CA VAL A 107 13.18 11.18 -2.55
C VAL A 107 12.91 12.12 -1.37
N ILE A 108 12.59 11.57 -0.20
CA ILE A 108 12.22 12.39 0.98
C ILE A 108 13.46 12.95 1.67
N GLN A 109 14.58 12.22 1.69
CA GLN A 109 15.84 12.61 2.35
C GLN A 109 15.61 13.28 3.72
N PRO A 110 15.00 12.60 4.70
CA PRO A 110 14.53 13.22 5.95
C PRO A 110 15.65 13.83 6.81
N TRP A 111 16.91 13.50 6.51
CA TRP A 111 18.10 14.00 7.21
C TRP A 111 18.68 15.29 6.60
N THR A 112 18.23 15.70 5.40
CA THR A 112 18.81 16.84 4.67
C THR A 112 17.90 18.06 4.71
N THR A 113 18.47 19.23 4.99
CA THR A 113 17.77 20.54 5.10
C THR A 113 17.51 21.20 3.73
N LYS A 114 17.87 20.57 2.60
CA LYS A 114 17.75 21.19 1.26
C LYS A 114 16.31 21.39 0.76
N HIS A 115 15.36 20.58 1.25
CA HIS A 115 13.99 20.55 0.74
C HIS A 115 12.92 20.84 1.81
N THR A 116 13.30 21.16 3.05
CA THR A 116 12.34 21.36 4.17
C THR A 116 12.98 22.16 5.32
N ASP A 117 12.24 23.15 5.85
CA ASP A 117 12.68 24.04 6.95
C ASP A 117 12.58 23.41 8.35
N THR A 118 11.89 22.28 8.52
CA THR A 118 11.71 21.56 9.81
C THR A 118 12.13 20.09 9.74
N PRO A 119 13.45 19.77 9.66
CA PRO A 119 13.94 18.41 9.47
C PRO A 119 13.64 17.46 10.65
N LEU A 120 13.61 17.99 11.88
CA LEU A 120 13.43 17.18 13.09
C LEU A 120 12.01 16.61 13.20
N HIS A 121 10.98 17.39 12.83
CA HIS A 121 9.59 16.94 12.87
C HIS A 121 9.28 15.87 11.81
N LEU A 122 9.86 15.99 10.60
CA LEU A 122 9.68 15.00 9.53
C LEU A 122 10.33 13.66 9.86
N SER A 123 11.56 13.70 10.40
CA SER A 123 12.26 12.48 10.82
C SER A 123 11.52 11.78 11.98
N LEU A 124 11.06 12.55 12.97
CA LEU A 124 10.33 12.02 14.12
C LEU A 124 8.98 11.40 13.72
N THR A 125 8.21 12.06 12.85
CA THR A 125 6.92 11.54 12.38
C THR A 125 7.08 10.30 11.51
N SER A 126 8.12 10.25 10.66
CA SER A 126 8.43 9.06 9.85
C SER A 126 8.83 7.88 10.74
N LEU A 127 9.67 8.11 11.76
CA LEU A 127 10.05 7.09 12.73
C LEU A 127 8.84 6.60 13.54
N ALA A 128 7.98 7.52 13.97
CA ALA A 128 6.75 7.19 14.68
C ALA A 128 5.82 6.33 13.81
N LEU A 129 5.63 6.65 12.53
CA LEU A 129 4.86 5.83 11.59
C LEU A 129 5.43 4.41 11.45
N PHE A 130 6.76 4.27 11.37
CA PHE A 130 7.41 2.95 11.34
C PHE A 130 7.16 2.13 12.61
N ILE A 131 7.30 2.76 13.78
CA ILE A 131 7.10 2.10 15.08
C ILE A 131 5.62 1.72 15.26
N THR A 132 4.70 2.65 15.01
CA THR A 132 3.26 2.40 15.13
C THR A 132 2.80 1.34 14.13
N GLY A 133 3.28 1.39 12.88
CA GLY A 133 3.00 0.38 11.86
C GLY A 133 3.51 -1.01 12.25
N THR A 134 4.75 -1.13 12.73
CA THR A 134 5.30 -2.43 13.18
C THR A 134 4.54 -3.01 14.37
N ILE A 135 4.12 -2.19 15.34
CA ILE A 135 3.26 -2.62 16.46
C ILE A 135 1.90 -3.09 15.93
N PHE A 136 1.27 -2.31 15.05
CA PHE A 136 -0.03 -2.63 14.48
C PHE A 136 -0.01 -3.96 13.70
N PHE A 137 0.95 -4.15 12.79
CA PHE A 137 1.06 -5.40 12.02
C PHE A 137 1.43 -6.61 12.88
N ARG A 138 2.21 -6.43 13.96
CA ARG A 138 2.44 -7.50 14.94
C ARG A 138 1.16 -7.90 15.66
N CYS A 139 0.36 -6.92 16.10
CA CYS A 139 -0.93 -7.16 16.71
C CYS A 139 -1.87 -7.91 15.75
N LEU A 140 -1.96 -7.44 14.50
CA LEU A 140 -2.77 -8.06 13.45
C LEU A 140 -2.37 -9.52 13.19
N SER A 141 -1.06 -9.80 13.10
CA SER A 141 -0.52 -11.15 12.92
C SER A 141 -0.85 -12.06 14.11
N TYR A 142 -0.76 -11.53 15.33
CA TYR A 142 -1.13 -12.26 16.54
C TYR A 142 -2.63 -12.60 16.57
N THR A 143 -3.49 -11.65 16.19
CA THR A 143 -4.94 -11.88 16.08
C THR A 143 -5.26 -12.94 15.02
N GLY A 144 -4.58 -12.92 13.87
CA GLY A 144 -4.76 -13.94 12.82
C GLY A 144 -4.32 -15.34 13.25
N LEU A 145 -3.30 -15.48 14.12
CA LEU A 145 -2.93 -16.76 14.74
C LEU A 145 -4.00 -17.26 15.70
N GLN A 146 -4.51 -16.39 16.57
CA GLN A 146 -5.57 -16.71 17.54
C GLN A 146 -6.88 -17.14 16.86
N LEU A 147 -7.23 -16.54 15.71
CA LEU A 147 -8.42 -16.91 14.95
C LEU A 147 -8.29 -18.34 14.40
N LEU A 148 -7.13 -18.67 13.83
CA LEU A 148 -6.85 -20.01 13.30
C LEU A 148 -6.85 -21.09 14.39
N GLU A 149 -6.33 -20.77 15.58
CA GLU A 149 -6.37 -21.70 16.72
C GLU A 149 -7.81 -21.97 17.21
N LYS A 150 -8.73 -21.01 17.03
CA LYS A 150 -10.15 -21.19 17.35
C LYS A 150 -10.88 -22.04 16.30
N ASP A 151 -10.61 -21.82 15.01
CA ASP A 151 -11.21 -22.62 13.93
C ASP A 151 -10.76 -24.09 13.96
N VAL A 152 -9.53 -24.37 14.42
CA VAL A 152 -9.02 -25.75 14.55
C VAL A 152 -9.59 -26.49 15.77
N LYS A 153 -10.16 -25.78 16.75
CA LYS A 153 -10.74 -26.36 17.98
C LYS A 153 -12.25 -26.64 17.88
N LEU A 154 -12.89 -26.26 16.78
CA LEU A 154 -14.31 -26.54 16.46
C LEU A 154 -14.43 -27.75 15.53
#